data_AF-A0A7G2TN58-F1
#
_entry.id   AF-A0A7G2TN58-F1
#
_cell.length_a   1.000
_cell.length_b   1.000
_cell.length_c   1.000
_cell.angle_alpha   90.00
_cell.angle_beta   90.00
_cell.angle_gamma   90.00
#
_symmetry.space_group_name_H-M   'P 1'
#
loop_
_entity.id
_entity.type
_entity.pdbx_description
1 polymer ?
#
loop_
_entity_poly.entity_id
_entity_poly.type
_entity_poly.pdbx_seq_one_letter_code
_entity_poly.pdbx_strand_id
1 'polypeptide(L)'
;MTNRLSAALAALILTAAAAEAATGHDSSHDSSGHAPAPAAHGSADPHGAAPAGKGGTCQGFGPQTPRDISNPYGRNSSRFVYAPPSDELNLCNIHTRTNAEHMGPGFSIYAGSGENGGFRCAGSSNLSPAELSRPHHGGRVFEGVEPGDTIEVHWVYSSCNVAPGPGLGSCLSDACKNPQLRVESQVFLVVNDPTALDFRDFIWFGTMRNGVYQPRALPTGTGSPVQFRGSTTGPSYTQEVCSPLQVTWSVRPRCARLDISSLDSWAAMGNVFEESHSHGVRQLVTAPDLLAPID
;
A
#
# COMPACT_ATOMS: atom_id res chain seq x y z
N MET A 1 -21.83 20.63 58.09
CA MET A 1 -21.27 21.58 59.08
C MET A 1 -19.91 22.02 58.52
N THR A 2 -19.88 23.15 57.78
CA THR A 2 -19.23 24.45 58.12
C THR A 2 -17.70 24.36 58.16
N ASN A 3 -16.85 25.08 57.42
CA ASN A 3 -16.77 26.49 56.93
C ASN A 3 -15.88 26.53 55.65
N ARG A 4 -16.16 27.28 54.57
CA ARG A 4 -16.04 28.74 54.30
C ARG A 4 -14.61 29.36 54.31
N LEU A 5 -14.16 29.72 53.09
CA LEU A 5 -13.43 30.91 52.59
C LEU A 5 -12.15 31.43 53.29
N SER A 6 -11.11 31.72 52.49
CA SER A 6 -10.71 33.11 52.12
C SER A 6 -9.59 33.15 51.08
N ALA A 7 -9.69 34.13 50.18
CA ALA A 7 -8.76 34.47 49.11
C ALA A 7 -7.73 35.52 49.56
N ALA A 8 -6.57 35.60 48.90
CA ALA A 8 -5.74 36.81 48.89
C ALA A 8 -5.05 36.98 47.53
N LEU A 9 -5.36 38.12 46.92
CA LEU A 9 -4.86 38.64 45.65
C LEU A 9 -3.74 39.66 45.98
N ALA A 10 -2.61 39.61 45.28
CA ALA A 10 -1.66 40.72 45.28
C ALA A 10 -1.03 40.87 43.89
N ALA A 11 -1.40 41.96 43.21
CA ALA A 11 -0.76 42.47 42.01
C ALA A 11 0.30 43.52 42.40
N LEU A 12 1.41 43.58 41.66
CA LEU A 12 2.24 44.79 41.62
C LEU A 12 2.82 45.01 40.21
N ILE A 13 2.93 46.29 39.89
CA ILE A 13 2.93 46.91 38.58
C ILE A 13 4.35 47.17 38.07
N LEU A 14 4.50 46.93 36.76
CA LEU A 14 5.33 47.57 35.73
C LEU A 14 6.22 48.78 36.10
N THR A 15 7.46 48.78 35.59
CA THR A 15 8.10 49.99 35.01
C THR A 15 9.01 49.61 33.84
N ALA A 16 8.81 50.30 32.71
CA ALA A 16 9.63 50.27 31.51
C ALA A 16 10.67 51.40 31.51
N ALA A 17 11.80 51.20 30.83
CA ALA A 17 12.64 52.28 30.35
C ALA A 17 13.26 51.88 28.99
N ALA A 18 13.08 52.76 28.01
CA ALA A 18 13.62 52.68 26.66
C ALA A 18 14.91 53.50 26.55
N ALA A 19 15.80 53.13 25.62
CA ALA A 19 16.81 54.01 25.05
C ALA A 19 17.13 53.61 23.60
N GLU A 20 17.25 54.62 22.73
CA GLU A 20 17.32 54.58 21.27
C GLU A 20 18.73 54.34 20.70
N ALA A 21 18.74 54.19 19.36
CA ALA A 21 19.78 53.78 18.41
C ALA A 21 21.05 54.65 18.28
N ALA A 22 22.13 54.05 17.74
CA ALA A 22 22.75 54.49 16.47
C ALA A 22 23.93 53.57 16.00
N THR A 23 23.82 53.15 14.72
CA THR A 23 24.86 53.01 13.66
C THR A 23 26.15 52.20 13.85
N GLY A 24 26.40 51.28 12.88
CA GLY A 24 27.75 51.13 12.29
C GLY A 24 28.23 49.71 11.94
N HIS A 25 28.31 49.43 10.63
CA HIS A 25 29.33 48.62 9.93
C HIS A 25 29.44 47.08 10.13
N ASP A 26 29.21 46.41 8.99
CA ASP A 26 30.15 45.49 8.31
C ASP A 26 30.03 43.96 8.47
N SER A 27 29.96 43.34 7.29
CA SER A 27 30.51 42.04 6.85
C SER A 27 30.18 40.73 7.59
N SER A 28 29.46 39.89 6.84
CA SER A 28 29.65 38.43 6.66
C SER A 28 29.80 37.56 7.91
N HIS A 29 28.77 36.79 8.23
CA HIS A 29 28.94 35.49 8.88
C HIS A 29 27.95 34.45 8.37
N ASP A 30 28.54 33.33 7.97
CA ASP A 30 27.95 32.00 7.79
C ASP A 30 26.87 31.70 8.83
N SER A 31 25.70 31.27 8.35
CA SER A 31 24.75 30.54 9.17
C SER A 31 24.26 29.31 8.41
N SER A 32 24.86 28.20 8.82
CA SER A 32 24.44 26.82 8.60
C SER A 32 22.94 26.63 8.89
N GLY A 33 22.14 26.70 7.83
CA GLY A 33 20.75 26.24 7.85
C GLY A 33 20.70 24.71 7.77
N HIS A 34 20.39 24.07 8.90
CA HIS A 34 19.92 22.68 8.95
C HIS A 34 18.70 22.52 8.03
N ALA A 35 18.89 21.91 6.88
CA ALA A 35 17.80 21.36 6.08
C ALA A 35 17.29 20.07 6.77
N PRO A 36 15.97 19.81 6.77
CA PRO A 36 15.44 18.53 7.26
C PRO A 36 15.96 17.41 6.36
N ALA A 37 16.49 16.37 6.98
CA ALA A 37 16.99 15.19 6.29
C ALA A 37 15.86 14.55 5.45
N PRO A 38 16.11 14.18 4.18
CA PRO A 38 15.14 13.42 3.41
C PRO A 38 14.95 12.04 4.05
N ALA A 39 13.69 11.62 4.15
CA ALA A 39 13.29 10.30 4.60
C ALA A 39 14.00 9.23 3.77
N ALA A 40 14.93 8.52 4.40
CA ALA A 40 15.66 7.42 3.80
C ALA A 40 14.96 6.11 4.18
N HIS A 41 13.96 5.69 3.42
CA HIS A 41 13.47 4.30 3.42
C HIS A 41 13.10 3.86 2.01
N GLY A 42 14.09 3.90 1.11
CA GLY A 42 14.10 3.10 -0.10
C GLY A 42 15.11 1.97 0.09
N SER A 43 14.70 0.88 0.74
CA SER A 43 15.50 -0.33 0.80
C SER A 43 15.59 -0.89 -0.62
N ALA A 44 16.75 -0.75 -1.25
CA ALA A 44 17.04 -1.32 -2.56
C ALA A 44 16.82 -2.84 -2.50
N ASP A 45 15.87 -3.33 -3.29
CA ASP A 45 15.60 -4.75 -3.49
C ASP A 45 16.88 -5.42 -4.03
N PRO A 46 17.45 -6.45 -3.36
CA PRO A 46 18.71 -7.08 -3.78
C PRO A 46 18.55 -7.98 -5.02
N HIS A 47 17.34 -8.06 -5.58
CA HIS A 47 17.01 -8.79 -6.80
C HIS A 47 16.97 -7.83 -8.00
N GLY A 48 18.16 -7.38 -8.41
CA GLY A 48 18.36 -6.36 -9.43
C GLY A 48 17.57 -6.59 -10.72
N ALA A 49 16.80 -5.58 -11.12
CA ALA A 49 16.09 -5.53 -12.38
C ALA A 49 17.08 -5.46 -13.56
N ALA A 50 16.84 -6.23 -14.62
CA ALA A 50 17.63 -6.12 -15.85
C ALA A 50 16.95 -5.16 -16.82
N PRO A 51 17.64 -4.13 -17.35
CA PRO A 51 17.08 -3.27 -18.38
C PRO A 51 17.02 -4.04 -19.72
N ALA A 52 15.89 -3.93 -20.41
CA ALA A 52 15.78 -4.28 -21.81
C ALA A 52 16.72 -3.39 -22.65
N GLY A 53 17.34 -3.98 -23.67
CA GLY A 53 18.06 -3.22 -24.69
C GLY A 53 17.18 -2.10 -25.25
N LYS A 54 17.78 -0.95 -25.56
CA LYS A 54 17.08 0.30 -25.89
C LYS A 54 15.88 0.09 -26.82
N GLY A 55 14.68 0.46 -26.33
CA GLY A 55 13.44 0.54 -27.09
C GLY A 55 12.63 -0.76 -27.19
N GLY A 56 13.04 -1.83 -26.52
CA GLY A 56 12.32 -3.11 -26.48
C GLY A 56 11.68 -3.40 -25.13
N THR A 57 10.67 -4.27 -25.13
CA THR A 57 10.22 -4.97 -23.92
C THR A 57 11.34 -5.88 -23.40
N CYS A 58 11.35 -6.19 -22.10
CA CYS A 58 12.31 -7.10 -21.50
C CYS A 58 12.17 -8.54 -22.05
N GLN A 59 12.95 -8.87 -23.08
CA GLN A 59 12.92 -10.20 -23.67
C GLN A 59 13.46 -11.25 -22.69
N GLY A 60 12.80 -12.42 -22.65
CA GLY A 60 13.23 -13.56 -21.82
C GLY A 60 12.70 -13.58 -20.38
N PHE A 61 12.00 -12.53 -19.93
CA PHE A 61 11.34 -12.52 -18.63
C PHE A 61 9.98 -13.22 -18.65
N GLY A 62 9.55 -13.69 -17.47
CA GLY A 62 8.20 -14.16 -17.26
C GLY A 62 7.14 -13.06 -17.45
N PRO A 63 5.85 -13.44 -17.48
CA PRO A 63 4.74 -12.50 -17.54
C PRO A 63 4.85 -11.40 -16.49
N GLN A 64 4.50 -10.18 -16.85
CA GLN A 64 4.58 -8.99 -16.02
C GLN A 64 3.20 -8.52 -15.56
N THR A 65 3.20 -7.69 -14.51
CA THR A 65 2.02 -7.21 -13.78
C THR A 65 2.28 -5.77 -13.34
N PRO A 66 1.28 -4.88 -13.19
CA PRO A 66 -0.18 -5.08 -13.27
C PRO A 66 -0.75 -5.17 -14.69
N ARG A 67 -2.00 -5.65 -14.81
CA ARG A 67 -2.74 -5.83 -16.07
C ARG A 67 -4.23 -5.55 -15.93
N ASP A 68 -4.92 -5.38 -17.06
CA ASP A 68 -6.37 -5.50 -17.12
C ASP A 68 -6.78 -6.97 -16.97
N ILE A 69 -7.50 -7.28 -15.90
CA ILE A 69 -7.96 -8.64 -15.59
C ILE A 69 -9.17 -9.05 -16.42
N SER A 70 -9.80 -8.11 -17.13
CA SER A 70 -10.91 -8.34 -18.07
C SER A 70 -10.42 -8.72 -19.47
N ASN A 71 -9.13 -8.50 -19.75
CA ASN A 71 -8.51 -8.81 -21.03
C ASN A 71 -7.73 -10.13 -20.94
N PRO A 72 -8.26 -11.25 -21.47
CA PRO A 72 -7.58 -12.54 -21.40
C PRO A 72 -6.37 -12.63 -22.33
N TYR A 73 -6.23 -11.69 -23.27
CA TYR A 73 -5.19 -11.73 -24.29
C TYR A 73 -3.80 -11.50 -23.71
N GLY A 74 -2.89 -12.41 -24.04
CA GLY A 74 -1.47 -12.33 -23.73
C GLY A 74 -0.70 -13.29 -24.64
N ARG A 75 0.55 -12.94 -24.96
CA ARG A 75 1.44 -13.73 -25.83
C ARG A 75 2.66 -14.28 -25.09
N ASN A 76 2.89 -13.89 -23.84
CA ASN A 76 3.98 -14.44 -23.06
C ASN A 76 3.69 -15.92 -22.75
N SER A 77 4.45 -16.80 -23.40
CA SER A 77 4.32 -18.26 -23.27
C SER A 77 5.14 -18.84 -22.13
N SER A 78 5.90 -18.01 -21.38
CA SER A 78 6.65 -18.48 -20.21
C SER A 78 5.68 -18.96 -19.14
N ARG A 79 5.84 -20.23 -18.76
CA ARG A 79 4.98 -20.89 -17.78
C ARG A 79 5.81 -21.29 -16.57
N PHE A 80 5.33 -20.92 -15.41
CA PHE A 80 5.72 -21.49 -14.13
C PHE A 80 4.51 -22.14 -13.48
N VAL A 81 4.75 -23.03 -12.52
CA VAL A 81 3.67 -23.71 -11.81
C VAL A 81 2.93 -22.70 -10.95
N TYR A 82 1.59 -22.68 -11.04
CA TYR A 82 0.81 -21.86 -10.14
C TYR A 82 1.14 -22.20 -8.68
N ALA A 83 1.26 -21.19 -7.85
CA ALA A 83 1.41 -21.38 -6.42
C ALA A 83 0.16 -22.10 -5.87
N PRO A 84 0.33 -22.95 -4.85
CA PRO A 84 -0.78 -23.58 -4.14
C PRO A 84 -1.84 -22.58 -3.65
N PRO A 85 -3.02 -23.06 -3.26
CA PRO A 85 -4.01 -22.25 -2.53
C PRO A 85 -3.39 -21.52 -1.33
N SER A 86 -3.93 -20.34 -1.00
CA SER A 86 -3.35 -19.47 0.04
C SER A 86 -3.37 -20.10 1.43
N ASP A 87 -4.28 -21.03 1.73
CA ASP A 87 -4.37 -21.77 2.99
C ASP A 87 -3.32 -22.89 3.15
N GLU A 88 -2.51 -23.14 2.11
CA GLU A 88 -1.35 -24.04 2.13
C GLU A 88 -0.01 -23.27 2.18
N LEU A 89 -0.04 -21.94 2.18
CA LEU A 89 1.16 -21.08 2.10
C LEU A 89 1.29 -20.18 3.32
N ASN A 90 2.52 -19.74 3.60
CA ASN A 90 2.75 -18.76 4.66
C ASN A 90 2.42 -17.36 4.14
N LEU A 91 1.46 -16.69 4.78
CA LEU A 91 1.34 -15.24 4.67
C LEU A 91 2.66 -14.62 5.13
N CYS A 92 3.32 -13.87 4.25
CA CYS A 92 4.61 -13.24 4.52
C CYS A 92 4.52 -11.72 4.56
N ASN A 93 3.56 -11.14 3.85
CA ASN A 93 3.37 -9.70 3.85
C ASN A 93 1.89 -9.32 3.57
N ILE A 94 1.45 -8.21 4.16
CA ILE A 94 0.25 -7.48 3.76
C ILE A 94 0.71 -6.06 3.46
N HIS A 95 0.31 -5.49 2.32
CA HIS A 95 0.57 -4.09 2.00
C HIS A 95 -0.56 -3.48 1.18
N THR A 96 -0.57 -2.15 1.12
CA THR A 96 -1.59 -1.39 0.38
C THR A 96 -1.00 -0.53 -0.73
N ARG A 97 -1.73 -0.36 -1.83
CA ARG A 97 -1.41 0.57 -2.91
C ARG A 97 -2.45 1.68 -3.00
N THR A 98 -2.00 2.90 -3.29
CA THR A 98 -2.87 4.03 -3.62
C THR A 98 -3.47 3.78 -4.99
N ASN A 99 -4.80 3.72 -5.07
CA ASN A 99 -5.57 3.21 -6.21
C ASN A 99 -5.28 1.74 -6.53
N ALA A 100 -6.08 1.16 -7.43
CA ALA A 100 -5.80 -0.15 -7.99
C ALA A 100 -4.66 -0.06 -9.01
N GLU A 101 -3.65 -0.92 -8.85
CA GLU A 101 -2.62 -1.10 -9.86
C GLU A 101 -3.15 -1.91 -11.04
N HIS A 102 -3.99 -2.89 -10.75
CA HIS A 102 -4.78 -3.60 -11.73
C HIS A 102 -5.92 -2.76 -12.29
N MET A 103 -6.31 -3.05 -13.53
CA MET A 103 -7.59 -2.58 -14.09
C MET A 103 -8.58 -3.74 -14.07
N GLY A 104 -9.83 -3.48 -13.72
CA GLY A 104 -10.88 -4.50 -13.71
C GLY A 104 -12.29 -3.92 -13.80
N PRO A 105 -13.33 -4.77 -13.92
CA PRO A 105 -14.69 -4.31 -14.17
C PRO A 105 -15.22 -3.33 -13.11
N GLY A 106 -14.85 -3.51 -11.84
CA GLY A 106 -15.25 -2.62 -10.75
C GLY A 106 -14.28 -1.47 -10.44
N PHE A 107 -13.14 -1.40 -11.11
CA PHE A 107 -12.09 -0.39 -10.89
C PHE A 107 -11.38 -0.10 -12.22
N SER A 108 -11.94 0.83 -12.97
CA SER A 108 -11.51 1.16 -14.34
C SER A 108 -11.40 2.66 -14.60
N ILE A 109 -11.68 3.49 -13.60
CA ILE A 109 -11.60 4.94 -13.70
C ILE A 109 -10.13 5.33 -13.56
N TYR A 110 -9.49 5.74 -14.64
CA TYR A 110 -8.07 6.12 -14.63
C TYR A 110 -7.80 7.29 -13.68
N ALA A 111 -6.86 7.09 -12.76
CA ALA A 111 -6.49 8.06 -11.72
C ALA A 111 -5.35 9.00 -12.14
N GLY A 112 -4.86 8.88 -13.37
CA GLY A 112 -3.70 9.61 -13.87
C GLY A 112 -2.43 8.76 -13.90
N SER A 113 -1.33 9.38 -14.32
CA SER A 113 -0.01 8.77 -14.38
C SER A 113 0.81 9.08 -13.12
N GLY A 114 1.95 8.41 -12.98
CA GLY A 114 2.89 8.66 -11.89
C GLY A 114 2.64 7.76 -10.68
N GLU A 115 3.23 8.14 -9.55
CA GLU A 115 3.25 7.36 -8.32
C GLU A 115 1.84 7.08 -7.80
N ASN A 116 0.95 8.07 -7.79
CA ASN A 116 -0.44 7.91 -7.35
C ASN A 116 -1.42 7.67 -8.52
N GLY A 117 -0.94 7.06 -9.61
CA GLY A 117 -1.75 6.72 -10.78
C GLY A 117 -2.68 5.53 -10.54
N GLY A 118 -2.95 4.72 -11.57
CA GLY A 118 -3.74 3.50 -11.45
C GLY A 118 -5.23 3.71 -11.70
N PHE A 119 -6.09 2.95 -11.01
CA PHE A 119 -7.53 2.89 -11.29
C PHE A 119 -8.37 3.02 -10.01
N ARG A 120 -9.37 3.89 -10.06
CA ARG A 120 -10.32 4.11 -8.98
C ARG A 120 -11.53 3.19 -9.11
N CYS A 121 -12.14 2.87 -7.98
CA CYS A 121 -13.39 2.14 -7.91
C CYS A 121 -14.51 2.87 -8.66
N ALA A 122 -15.32 2.09 -9.37
CA ALA A 122 -16.62 2.55 -9.85
C ALA A 122 -17.47 3.00 -8.65
N GLY A 123 -18.15 4.15 -8.75
CA GLY A 123 -18.94 4.72 -7.66
C GLY A 123 -18.19 5.66 -6.72
N SER A 124 -16.88 5.85 -6.89
CA SER A 124 -16.07 6.82 -6.13
C SER A 124 -16.50 8.29 -6.31
N SER A 125 -17.35 8.60 -7.30
CA SER A 125 -17.95 9.92 -7.52
C SER A 125 -19.34 10.11 -6.89
N ASN A 126 -19.90 9.08 -6.26
CA ASN A 126 -21.26 9.09 -5.73
C ASN A 126 -21.28 8.74 -4.23
N LEU A 127 -20.57 9.55 -3.44
CA LEU A 127 -20.50 9.43 -1.99
C LEU A 127 -21.19 10.63 -1.34
N SER A 128 -21.89 10.38 -0.24
CA SER A 128 -22.47 11.44 0.58
C SER A 128 -21.38 12.26 1.27
N PRO A 129 -21.68 13.51 1.68
CA PRO A 129 -20.75 14.31 2.48
C PRO A 129 -20.31 13.61 3.78
N ALA A 130 -21.18 12.80 4.39
CA ALA A 130 -20.85 12.03 5.58
C ALA A 130 -19.77 10.98 5.28
N GLU A 131 -19.95 10.20 4.20
CA GLU A 131 -18.98 9.18 3.77
C GLU A 131 -17.63 9.77 3.37
N LEU A 132 -17.60 11.02 2.89
CA LEU A 132 -16.37 11.73 2.52
C LEU A 132 -15.68 12.44 3.69
N SER A 133 -16.36 12.56 4.83
CA SER A 133 -15.80 13.20 6.01
C SER A 133 -14.99 12.20 6.82
N ARG A 134 -13.80 12.55 7.30
CA ARG A 134 -13.09 11.68 8.24
C ARG A 134 -13.76 11.73 9.63
N PRO A 135 -13.89 10.60 10.35
CA PRO A 135 -14.35 10.60 11.74
C PRO A 135 -13.54 11.57 12.62
N HIS A 136 -14.23 12.36 13.45
CA HIS A 136 -13.58 13.26 14.41
C HIS A 136 -12.86 12.52 15.55
N HIS A 137 -13.16 11.23 15.74
CA HIS A 137 -12.62 10.37 16.79
C HIS A 137 -11.86 9.21 16.13
N GLY A 138 -10.61 8.93 16.56
CA GLY A 138 -9.83 7.80 16.04
C GLY A 138 -8.39 8.11 15.62
N GLY A 139 -8.03 9.39 15.47
CA GLY A 139 -6.70 9.79 14.99
C GLY A 139 -6.52 9.49 13.50
N ARG A 140 -5.70 10.30 12.81
CA ARG A 140 -5.25 10.05 11.44
C ARG A 140 -3.94 9.29 11.53
N VAL A 141 -4.01 7.96 11.55
CA VAL A 141 -2.85 7.11 11.84
C VAL A 141 -2.37 6.41 10.58
N PHE A 142 -3.27 5.96 9.72
CA PHE A 142 -2.88 5.45 8.40
C PHE A 142 -2.77 6.63 7.44
N GLU A 143 -1.56 6.85 6.91
CA GLU A 143 -1.21 8.00 6.08
C GLU A 143 -1.56 7.77 4.59
N GLY A 144 -1.76 8.86 3.85
CA GLY A 144 -1.92 8.81 2.39
C GLY A 144 -3.26 8.29 1.87
N VAL A 145 -4.23 8.02 2.76
CA VAL A 145 -5.57 7.52 2.40
C VAL A 145 -6.64 8.34 3.10
N GLU A 146 -7.62 8.85 2.35
CA GLU A 146 -8.80 9.56 2.84
C GLU A 146 -10.11 8.89 2.39
N PRO A 147 -11.23 9.15 3.07
CA PRO A 147 -12.54 8.74 2.56
C PRO A 147 -12.80 9.32 1.15
N GLY A 148 -13.23 8.46 0.24
CA GLY A 148 -13.35 8.73 -1.20
C GLY A 148 -12.21 8.15 -2.04
N ASP A 149 -11.10 7.77 -1.42
CA ASP A 149 -9.98 7.16 -2.11
C ASP A 149 -10.23 5.68 -2.43
N THR A 150 -9.48 5.20 -3.42
CA THR A 150 -9.39 3.78 -3.73
C THR A 150 -8.06 3.26 -3.22
N ILE A 151 -8.06 2.07 -2.63
CA ILE A 151 -6.84 1.33 -2.30
C ILE A 151 -6.92 -0.08 -2.85
N GLU A 152 -5.78 -0.66 -3.21
CA GLU A 152 -5.67 -2.10 -3.47
C GLU A 152 -4.81 -2.73 -2.38
N VAL A 153 -5.31 -3.82 -1.79
CA VAL A 153 -4.62 -4.52 -0.72
C VAL A 153 -4.14 -5.86 -1.23
N HIS A 154 -2.89 -6.17 -0.95
CA HIS A 154 -2.25 -7.43 -1.30
C HIS A 154 -1.98 -8.24 -0.05
N TRP A 155 -2.48 -9.47 -0.02
CA TRP A 155 -2.01 -10.51 0.89
C TRP A 155 -1.02 -11.39 0.13
N VAL A 156 0.26 -11.25 0.48
CA VAL A 156 1.35 -11.95 -0.18
C VAL A 156 1.68 -13.21 0.59
N TYR A 157 1.71 -14.33 -0.12
CA TYR A 157 2.01 -15.65 0.41
C TYR A 157 3.25 -16.23 -0.25
N SER A 158 4.00 -17.00 0.52
CA SER A 158 5.22 -17.68 0.10
C SER A 158 5.19 -19.15 0.47
N SER A 159 5.74 -19.98 -0.41
CA SER A 159 6.03 -21.38 -0.11
C SER A 159 7.25 -21.56 0.80
N CYS A 160 7.99 -20.49 1.08
CA CYS A 160 9.10 -20.55 2.04
C CYS A 160 8.57 -20.69 3.48
N ASN A 161 9.41 -21.26 4.35
CA ASN A 161 9.19 -21.20 5.79
C ASN A 161 9.69 -19.86 6.34
N VAL A 162 8.85 -18.82 6.23
CA VAL A 162 9.12 -17.44 6.63
C VAL A 162 7.99 -16.90 7.48
N ALA A 163 8.31 -15.98 8.39
CA ALA A 163 7.32 -15.29 9.20
C ALA A 163 6.83 -14.01 8.49
N PRO A 164 5.61 -13.53 8.82
CA PRO A 164 5.12 -12.23 8.40
C PRO A 164 6.09 -11.10 8.77
N GLY A 165 6.32 -10.16 7.85
CA GLY A 165 7.21 -9.03 8.08
C GLY A 165 7.13 -7.94 6.99
N PRO A 166 7.96 -6.89 7.13
CA PRO A 166 7.94 -5.76 6.22
C PRO A 166 8.46 -6.12 4.83
N GLY A 167 7.76 -5.62 3.81
CA GLY A 167 8.14 -5.70 2.41
C GLY A 167 8.27 -7.11 1.82
N LEU A 168 8.64 -7.15 0.54
CA LEU A 168 8.81 -8.39 -0.22
C LEU A 168 9.95 -9.28 0.29
N GLY A 169 10.97 -8.69 0.90
CA GLY A 169 12.09 -9.43 1.49
C GLY A 169 11.65 -10.44 2.55
N SER A 170 10.56 -10.16 3.28
CA SER A 170 9.98 -11.07 4.27
C SER A 170 9.37 -12.33 3.66
N CYS A 171 9.15 -12.35 2.34
CA CYS A 171 8.65 -13.52 1.61
C CYS A 171 9.77 -14.48 1.16
N LEU A 172 11.03 -14.14 1.39
CA LEU A 172 12.21 -14.85 0.94
C LEU A 172 13.11 -15.24 2.13
N SER A 173 14.04 -16.17 1.89
CA SER A 173 15.13 -16.46 2.85
C SER A 173 16.38 -16.94 2.12
N ASP A 174 17.51 -17.00 2.82
CA ASP A 174 18.76 -17.51 2.26
C ASP A 174 18.63 -18.94 1.70
N ALA A 175 17.82 -19.77 2.34
CA ALA A 175 17.55 -21.15 1.93
C ALA A 175 16.43 -21.27 0.88
N CYS A 176 15.65 -20.21 0.65
CA CYS A 176 14.49 -20.21 -0.24
C CYS A 176 14.42 -18.88 -1.00
N LYS A 177 15.21 -18.79 -2.07
CA LYS A 177 15.38 -17.58 -2.90
C LYS A 177 14.42 -17.48 -4.08
N ASN A 178 13.74 -18.58 -4.42
CA ASN A 178 12.78 -18.64 -5.53
C ASN A 178 11.51 -19.42 -5.12
N PRO A 179 10.71 -18.89 -4.18
CA PRO A 179 9.45 -19.52 -3.79
C PRO A 179 8.42 -19.50 -4.89
N GLN A 180 7.39 -20.33 -4.71
CA GLN A 180 6.09 -20.05 -5.32
C GLN A 180 5.44 -18.90 -4.55
N LEU A 181 5.34 -17.74 -5.20
CA LEU A 181 4.65 -16.58 -4.65
C LEU A 181 3.20 -16.56 -5.12
N ARG A 182 2.30 -16.23 -4.19
CA ARG A 182 0.88 -15.99 -4.46
C ARG A 182 0.48 -14.64 -3.89
N VAL A 183 -0.31 -13.88 -4.64
CA VAL A 183 -0.93 -12.65 -4.15
C VAL A 183 -2.44 -12.76 -4.31
N GLU A 184 -3.14 -12.65 -3.19
CA GLU A 184 -4.57 -12.39 -3.17
C GLU A 184 -4.77 -10.88 -3.14
N SER A 185 -5.56 -10.34 -4.05
CA SER A 185 -5.83 -8.91 -4.16
C SER A 185 -7.31 -8.57 -4.03
N GLN A 186 -7.58 -7.49 -3.29
CA GLN A 186 -8.88 -6.85 -3.19
C GLN A 186 -8.73 -5.33 -3.29
N VAL A 187 -9.54 -4.72 -4.16
CA VAL A 187 -9.66 -3.26 -4.26
C VAL A 187 -10.79 -2.76 -3.35
N PHE A 188 -10.56 -1.68 -2.61
CA PHE A 188 -11.55 -1.07 -1.74
C PHE A 188 -11.81 0.39 -2.13
N LEU A 189 -13.08 0.80 -2.03
CA LEU A 189 -13.46 2.20 -1.91
C LEU A 189 -13.50 2.54 -0.42
N VAL A 190 -12.63 3.44 0.01
CA VAL A 190 -12.51 3.85 1.41
C VAL A 190 -13.60 4.88 1.70
N VAL A 191 -14.32 4.68 2.80
CA VAL A 191 -15.47 5.51 3.20
C VAL A 191 -15.45 5.71 4.71
N ASN A 192 -16.08 6.77 5.19
CA ASN A 192 -16.49 6.85 6.59
C ASN A 192 -17.89 6.26 6.75
N ASP A 193 -17.94 4.97 7.06
CA ASP A 193 -19.18 4.22 7.19
C ASP A 193 -18.95 3.01 8.09
N PRO A 194 -19.42 3.02 9.35
CA PRO A 194 -19.21 1.91 10.28
C PRO A 194 -19.95 0.63 9.89
N THR A 195 -20.80 0.66 8.85
CA THR A 195 -21.45 -0.53 8.29
C THR A 195 -20.67 -1.13 7.12
N ALA A 196 -19.62 -0.45 6.63
CA ALA A 196 -18.68 -0.99 5.66
C ALA A 196 -17.78 -2.06 6.32
N LEU A 197 -16.91 -2.68 5.51
CA LEU A 197 -16.00 -3.71 6.02
C LEU A 197 -15.01 -3.12 7.02
N ASP A 198 -14.65 -3.92 8.02
CA ASP A 198 -13.61 -3.63 8.99
C ASP A 198 -12.30 -4.30 8.53
N PHE A 199 -11.26 -3.51 8.25
CA PHE A 199 -9.99 -4.03 7.80
C PHE A 199 -9.37 -5.03 8.78
N ARG A 200 -9.65 -4.89 10.08
CA ARG A 200 -9.13 -5.78 11.14
C ARG A 200 -9.68 -7.20 11.05
N ASP A 201 -10.70 -7.45 10.23
CA ASP A 201 -11.15 -8.82 9.91
C ASP A 201 -10.21 -9.53 8.92
N PHE A 202 -9.31 -8.79 8.27
CA PHE A 202 -8.43 -9.30 7.22
C PHE A 202 -6.93 -9.18 7.57
N ILE A 203 -6.59 -8.75 8.78
CA ILE A 203 -5.19 -8.63 9.20
C ILE A 203 -4.63 -9.97 9.71
N TRP A 204 -3.31 -10.07 9.71
CA TRP A 204 -2.62 -11.03 10.57
C TRP A 204 -2.45 -10.44 11.97
N PHE A 205 -2.84 -11.21 12.98
CA PHE A 205 -2.63 -10.86 14.39
C PHE A 205 -2.35 -12.12 15.20
N GLY A 206 -1.25 -12.80 14.86
CA GLY A 206 -0.87 -14.10 15.44
C GLY A 206 -1.67 -15.29 14.92
N THR A 207 -2.47 -15.12 13.86
CA THR A 207 -3.31 -16.19 13.32
C THR A 207 -2.45 -17.24 12.61
N MET A 208 -2.64 -18.50 12.99
CA MET A 208 -2.09 -19.70 12.37
C MET A 208 -3.24 -20.64 11.99
N ARG A 209 -3.18 -21.24 10.81
CA ARG A 209 -4.10 -22.31 10.39
C ARG A 209 -3.31 -23.41 9.72
N ASN A 210 -3.57 -24.66 10.08
CA ASN A 210 -2.89 -25.82 9.50
C ASN A 210 -1.35 -25.71 9.48
N GLY A 211 -0.76 -25.03 10.47
CA GLY A 211 0.69 -24.86 10.57
C GLY A 211 1.29 -23.73 9.74
N VAL A 212 0.48 -22.93 9.02
CA VAL A 212 0.94 -21.77 8.25
C VAL A 212 0.36 -20.45 8.77
N TYR A 213 1.11 -19.36 8.57
CA TYR A 213 0.66 -18.00 8.90
C TYR A 213 -0.48 -17.57 7.97
N GLN A 214 -1.56 -17.00 8.53
CA GLN A 214 -2.76 -16.65 7.77
C GLN A 214 -3.38 -15.35 8.26
N PRO A 215 -4.03 -14.54 7.40
CA PRO A 215 -4.89 -13.47 7.91
C PRO A 215 -6.09 -14.08 8.65
N ARG A 216 -6.81 -13.27 9.44
CA ARG A 216 -8.07 -13.69 10.07
C ARG A 216 -9.11 -14.18 9.05
N ALA A 217 -9.19 -13.51 7.90
CA ALA A 217 -9.94 -13.95 6.74
C ALA A 217 -9.40 -13.26 5.48
N LEU A 218 -9.82 -13.72 4.30
CA LEU A 218 -9.73 -12.97 3.06
C LEU A 218 -11.11 -12.36 2.74
N PRO A 219 -11.17 -11.15 2.14
CA PRO A 219 -12.42 -10.57 1.69
C PRO A 219 -13.18 -11.49 0.73
N THR A 220 -14.50 -11.45 0.76
CA THR A 220 -15.39 -12.21 -0.13
C THR A 220 -16.53 -11.31 -0.65
N GLY A 221 -17.40 -11.84 -1.53
CA GLY A 221 -18.58 -11.10 -2.01
C GLY A 221 -18.34 -10.15 -3.19
N THR A 222 -17.09 -9.98 -3.63
CA THR A 222 -16.70 -9.09 -4.76
C THR A 222 -16.50 -9.83 -6.09
N GLY A 223 -16.95 -11.08 -6.17
CA GLY A 223 -16.87 -11.92 -7.37
C GLY A 223 -15.75 -12.97 -7.30
N SER A 224 -15.79 -13.90 -8.24
CA SER A 224 -14.75 -14.93 -8.40
C SER A 224 -13.43 -14.27 -8.79
N PRO A 225 -12.32 -14.56 -8.09
CA PRO A 225 -11.03 -13.98 -8.44
C PRO A 225 -10.54 -14.50 -9.79
N VAL A 226 -9.94 -13.59 -10.57
CA VAL A 226 -9.25 -13.93 -11.81
C VAL A 226 -7.82 -14.30 -11.46
N GLN A 227 -7.44 -15.53 -11.80
CA GLN A 227 -6.09 -16.03 -11.55
C GLN A 227 -5.23 -15.97 -12.81
N PHE A 228 -4.00 -15.47 -12.68
CA PHE A 228 -3.07 -15.39 -13.79
C PHE A 228 -1.62 -15.40 -13.31
N ARG A 229 -0.71 -15.68 -14.25
CA ARG A 229 0.73 -15.62 -14.03
C ARG A 229 1.22 -14.21 -14.27
N GLY A 230 2.03 -13.71 -13.35
CA GLY A 230 2.53 -12.36 -13.36
C GLY A 230 3.87 -12.22 -12.67
N SER A 231 4.17 -11.00 -12.26
CA SER A 231 5.38 -10.63 -11.54
C SER A 231 5.09 -9.68 -10.38
N THR A 232 6.11 -9.27 -9.64
CA THR A 232 5.96 -8.23 -8.62
C THR A 232 5.82 -6.85 -9.25
N THR A 233 5.16 -5.93 -8.53
CA THR A 233 4.69 -4.65 -9.05
C THR A 233 5.36 -3.45 -8.38
N GLY A 234 6.62 -3.61 -7.97
CA GLY A 234 7.42 -2.49 -7.47
C GLY A 234 7.41 -1.30 -8.45
N PRO A 235 7.30 -0.05 -7.96
CA PRO A 235 7.11 1.13 -8.81
C PRO A 235 8.31 1.42 -9.73
N SER A 236 9.49 0.84 -9.45
CA SER A 236 10.68 0.95 -10.30
C SER A 236 10.62 0.10 -11.57
N TYR A 237 9.69 -0.85 -11.67
CA TYR A 237 9.57 -1.71 -12.85
C TYR A 237 8.75 -1.03 -13.95
N THR A 238 9.17 -1.18 -15.20
CA THR A 238 8.51 -0.69 -16.41
C THR A 238 8.34 -1.83 -17.41
N GLN A 239 7.91 -1.57 -18.64
CA GLN A 239 7.90 -2.61 -19.67
C GLN A 239 9.32 -2.93 -20.17
N GLU A 240 10.24 -2.00 -19.95
CA GLU A 240 11.67 -2.10 -20.27
C GLU A 240 12.47 -2.64 -19.07
N VAL A 241 12.04 -2.36 -17.85
CA VAL A 241 12.71 -2.80 -16.60
C VAL A 241 11.81 -3.78 -15.87
N CYS A 242 12.05 -5.08 -16.05
CA CYS A 242 11.10 -6.09 -15.58
C CYS A 242 11.41 -6.66 -14.21
N SER A 243 10.33 -7.06 -13.53
CA SER A 243 10.43 -7.78 -12.28
C SER A 243 10.91 -9.21 -12.56
N PRO A 244 11.91 -9.70 -11.80
CA PRO A 244 12.46 -11.04 -11.98
C PRO A 244 11.59 -12.13 -11.33
N LEU A 245 10.73 -11.78 -10.38
CA LEU A 245 9.99 -12.77 -9.59
C LEU A 245 8.69 -13.17 -10.28
N GLN A 246 8.38 -14.46 -10.19
CA GLN A 246 7.19 -15.08 -10.75
C GLN A 246 6.10 -15.17 -9.68
N VAL A 247 4.93 -14.59 -9.96
CA VAL A 247 3.85 -14.46 -8.98
C VAL A 247 2.55 -15.01 -9.55
N THR A 248 1.89 -15.87 -8.78
CA THR A 248 0.49 -16.25 -9.02
C THR A 248 -0.40 -15.18 -8.45
N TRP A 249 -1.08 -14.44 -9.32
CA TRP A 249 -2.03 -13.42 -8.91
C TRP A 249 -3.43 -14.00 -8.85
N SER A 250 -4.22 -13.51 -7.90
CA SER A 250 -5.63 -13.83 -7.69
C SER A 250 -6.35 -12.52 -7.35
N VAL A 251 -6.93 -11.88 -8.37
CA VAL A 251 -7.48 -10.51 -8.26
C VAL A 251 -9.00 -10.55 -8.33
N ARG A 252 -9.67 -10.01 -7.31
CA ARG A 252 -11.14 -9.94 -7.28
C ARG A 252 -11.66 -8.80 -8.17
N PRO A 253 -12.73 -9.01 -8.97
CA PRO A 253 -13.08 -8.11 -10.07
C PRO A 253 -13.91 -6.87 -9.66
N ARG A 254 -14.36 -6.78 -8.41
CA ARG A 254 -15.18 -5.66 -7.94
C ARG A 254 -14.61 -5.06 -6.66
N CYS A 255 -14.85 -3.76 -6.48
CA CYS A 255 -14.53 -3.10 -5.23
C CYS A 255 -15.48 -3.52 -4.10
N ALA A 256 -14.96 -3.52 -2.87
CA ALA A 256 -15.77 -3.49 -1.65
C ALA A 256 -15.63 -2.13 -0.96
N ARG A 257 -16.54 -1.81 -0.04
CA ARG A 257 -16.43 -0.62 0.80
C ARG A 257 -15.67 -0.96 2.07
N LEU A 258 -14.75 -0.09 2.48
CA LEU A 258 -13.93 -0.27 3.68
C LEU A 258 -14.04 0.97 4.56
N ASP A 259 -14.29 0.78 5.85
CA ASP A 259 -14.36 1.89 6.79
C ASP A 259 -12.96 2.42 7.12
N ILE A 260 -12.73 3.73 6.91
CA ILE A 260 -11.43 4.37 7.15
C ILE A 260 -10.94 4.16 8.59
N SER A 261 -11.85 4.15 9.57
CA SER A 261 -11.48 4.02 10.99
C SER A 261 -10.82 2.67 11.30
N SER A 262 -11.12 1.65 10.49
CA SER A 262 -10.52 0.32 10.62
C SER A 262 -9.07 0.27 10.15
N LEU A 263 -8.69 1.08 9.14
CA LEU A 263 -7.30 1.25 8.71
C LEU A 263 -6.49 2.02 9.75
N ASP A 264 -7.03 3.13 10.26
CA ASP A 264 -6.40 3.90 11.34
C ASP A 264 -6.17 3.00 12.58
N SER A 265 -7.17 2.18 12.93
CA SER A 265 -7.06 1.23 14.03
C SER A 265 -5.96 0.19 13.79
N TRP A 266 -5.85 -0.35 12.56
CA TRP A 266 -4.81 -1.31 12.22
C TRP A 266 -3.41 -0.70 12.30
N ALA A 267 -3.21 0.52 11.81
CA ALA A 267 -1.95 1.25 11.97
C ALA A 267 -1.61 1.48 13.44
N ALA A 268 -2.58 1.95 14.23
CA ALA A 268 -2.39 2.24 15.66
C ALA A 268 -2.05 1.01 16.50
N MET A 269 -2.43 -0.19 16.05
CA MET A 269 -2.05 -1.45 16.70
C MET A 269 -0.57 -1.82 16.56
N GLY A 270 0.18 -1.16 15.66
CA GLY A 270 1.58 -1.49 15.37
C GLY A 270 1.68 -2.83 14.64
N ASN A 271 1.32 -2.85 13.35
CA ASN A 271 1.34 -4.08 12.56
C ASN A 271 2.77 -4.54 12.22
N VAL A 272 2.99 -5.85 12.15
CA VAL A 272 4.31 -6.47 11.90
C VAL A 272 4.87 -6.18 10.49
N PHE A 273 4.03 -5.68 9.59
CA PHE A 273 4.41 -5.35 8.23
C PHE A 273 5.02 -3.95 8.11
N GLU A 274 4.98 -3.17 9.20
CA GLU A 274 5.38 -1.76 9.23
C GLU A 274 4.63 -0.88 8.21
N GLU A 275 3.43 -1.32 7.82
CA GLU A 275 2.58 -0.59 6.89
C GLU A 275 1.88 0.56 7.61
N SER A 276 2.31 1.78 7.32
CA SER A 276 1.72 3.02 7.85
C SER A 276 1.05 3.87 6.78
N HIS A 277 1.22 3.55 5.49
CA HIS A 277 0.73 4.33 4.36
C HIS A 277 0.47 3.45 3.14
N SER A 278 -0.26 3.98 2.16
CA SER A 278 -0.43 3.33 0.87
C SER A 278 0.67 3.71 -0.12
N HIS A 279 1.23 2.71 -0.77
CA HIS A 279 2.36 2.87 -1.69
C HIS A 279 1.88 3.24 -3.10
N GLY A 280 2.68 4.01 -3.84
CA GLY A 280 2.37 4.32 -5.24
C GLY A 280 2.36 3.10 -6.15
N VAL A 281 1.79 3.18 -7.36
CA VAL A 281 1.57 2.04 -8.29
C VAL A 281 2.57 1.97 -9.44
N ARG A 282 2.80 0.75 -9.96
CA ARG A 282 3.41 0.55 -11.29
C ARG A 282 2.36 0.81 -12.36
N GLN A 283 2.77 1.39 -13.49
CA GLN A 283 1.87 1.60 -14.63
C GLN A 283 1.44 0.28 -15.27
N LEU A 284 0.21 0.25 -15.80
CA LEU A 284 -0.40 -0.94 -16.40
C LEU A 284 0.49 -1.50 -17.53
N VAL A 285 0.78 -2.80 -17.48
CA VAL A 285 1.45 -3.50 -18.57
C VAL A 285 0.45 -3.73 -19.69
N THR A 286 0.78 -3.24 -20.89
CA THR A 286 -0.09 -3.29 -22.06
C THR A 286 0.50 -4.09 -23.22
N ALA A 287 1.82 -4.29 -23.23
CA ALA A 287 2.48 -5.09 -24.25
C ALA A 287 2.06 -6.58 -24.14
N PRO A 288 1.42 -7.17 -25.17
CA PRO A 288 0.95 -8.56 -25.09
C PRO A 288 2.06 -9.58 -24.83
N ASP A 289 3.28 -9.31 -25.30
CA ASP A 289 4.45 -10.19 -25.08
C ASP A 289 4.92 -10.24 -23.62
N LEU A 290 4.43 -9.31 -22.80
CA LEU A 290 4.65 -9.29 -21.36
C LEU A 290 3.44 -9.83 -20.57
N LEU A 291 2.34 -10.17 -21.22
CA LEU A 291 1.14 -10.67 -20.55
C LEU A 291 0.97 -12.18 -20.79
N ALA A 292 0.70 -12.93 -19.72
CA ALA A 292 0.27 -14.31 -19.86
C ALA A 292 -1.15 -14.36 -20.46
N PRO A 293 -1.52 -15.41 -21.21
CA PRO A 293 -2.92 -15.75 -21.40
C PRO A 293 -3.60 -15.95 -20.03
N ILE A 294 -4.84 -15.47 -19.89
CA ILE A 294 -5.72 -15.87 -18.78
C ILE A 294 -6.57 -17.04 -19.29
N ASP A 295 -6.60 -18.11 -18.49
CA ASP A 295 -7.32 -19.35 -18.80
C ASP A 295 -8.82 -19.24 -18.43
#